data_AF-A0A251X2D1-F1
#
_entry.id   AF-A0A251X2D1-F1
#
_cell.length_a   1.000
_cell.length_b   1.000
_cell.length_c   1.000
_cell.angle_alpha   90.00
_cell.angle_beta   90.00
_cell.angle_gamma   90.00
#
_symmetry.space_group_name_H-M   'P 1'
#
loop_
_entity.id
_entity.type
_entity.pdbx_description
1 polymer ?
#
loop_
_entity_poly.entity_id
_entity_poly.type
_entity_poly.pdbx_seq_one_letter_code
_entity_poly.pdbx_strand_id
1 'polypeptide(L)'
;MSILTPLPPQTPFLSRLFYAMPLIGWMARDVVFGSKDNIYYALVTVLTVWIVAILHWGYPALIIPYLAMVPAMFIILIRISRG
;
A
#
# COMPACT_ATOMS: atom_id res chain seq x y z
N MET A 1 -16.56 9.19 6.04
CA MET A 1 -16.61 9.20 7.52
C MET A 1 -15.40 8.46 8.08
N SER A 2 -14.22 9.10 8.07
CA SER A 2 -12.91 8.45 8.35
C SER A 2 -12.34 8.76 9.75
N ILE A 3 -12.88 9.78 10.45
CA ILE A 3 -12.33 10.24 11.74
C ILE A 3 -12.77 9.43 12.98
N LEU A 4 -13.74 8.52 12.83
CA LEU A 4 -14.38 7.86 13.96
C LEU A 4 -14.05 6.37 14.11
N THR A 5 -13.21 5.78 13.25
CA THR A 5 -12.83 4.36 13.40
C THR A 5 -11.76 4.26 14.51
N PRO A 6 -12.12 3.79 15.73
CA PRO A 6 -11.15 3.73 16.81
C PRO A 6 -10.19 2.57 16.56
N LEU A 7 -8.90 2.80 16.80
CA LEU A 7 -7.91 1.72 16.78
C LEU A 7 -8.22 0.76 17.94
N PRO A 8 -8.29 -0.57 17.70
CA PRO A 8 -8.48 -1.51 18.79
C PRO A 8 -7.32 -1.40 19.80
N PRO A 9 -7.58 -1.48 21.13
CA PRO A 9 -6.58 -1.25 22.18
C PRO A 9 -5.36 -2.19 22.16
N GLN A 10 -5.43 -3.30 21.40
CA GLN A 10 -4.43 -4.38 21.40
C GLN A 10 -3.56 -4.42 20.13
N THR A 11 -3.30 -3.28 19.49
CA THR A 11 -2.38 -3.24 18.34
C THR A 11 -0.93 -3.15 18.80
N PRO A 12 -0.02 -3.99 18.27
CA PRO A 12 1.41 -3.90 18.60
C PRO A 12 1.95 -2.52 18.22
N PHE A 13 2.94 -2.04 18.97
CA PHE A 13 3.47 -0.67 18.88
C PHE A 13 3.80 -0.24 17.44
N LEU A 14 4.39 -1.14 16.66
CA LEU A 14 4.75 -0.89 15.26
C LEU A 14 3.52 -0.62 14.37
N SER A 15 2.45 -1.40 14.53
CA SER A 15 1.20 -1.22 13.79
C SER A 15 0.52 0.09 14.18
N ARG A 16 0.58 0.45 15.46
CA ARG A 16 0.04 1.73 15.95
C ARG A 16 0.77 2.92 15.34
N LEU A 17 2.10 2.83 15.21
CA LEU A 17 2.91 3.85 14.54
C LEU A 17 2.58 3.92 13.03
N PHE A 18 2.38 2.78 12.37
CA PHE A 18 2.00 2.73 10.96
C PHE A 18 0.63 3.39 10.71
N TYR A 19 -0.37 3.11 11.55
CA TYR A 19 -1.71 3.73 11.46
C TYR A 19 -1.76 5.19 11.90
N ALA A 20 -0.68 5.72 12.51
CA ALA A 20 -0.56 7.12 12.86
C ALA A 20 0.02 7.97 11.72
N MET A 21 0.54 7.35 10.65
CA MET A 21 1.07 8.11 9.51
C MET A 21 -0.05 8.90 8.81
N PRO A 22 0.10 10.22 8.65
CA PRO A 22 -0.99 11.07 8.17
C PRO A 22 -1.36 10.82 6.70
N LEU A 23 -0.41 10.35 5.88
CA LEU A 23 -0.64 10.14 4.44
C LEU A 23 -1.25 8.78 4.11
N ILE A 24 -0.81 7.71 4.79
CA ILE A 24 -1.18 6.32 4.45
C ILE A 24 -1.98 5.65 5.58
N GLY A 25 -1.75 6.06 6.83
CA GLY A 25 -2.32 5.40 8.01
C GLY A 25 -3.84 5.51 8.11
N TRP A 26 -4.43 6.59 7.59
CA TRP A 26 -5.89 6.75 7.52
C TRP A 26 -6.53 5.77 6.54
N MET A 27 -6.02 5.68 5.30
CA MET A 27 -6.47 4.69 4.32
C MET A 27 -6.23 3.26 4.79
N ALA A 28 -5.08 2.96 5.39
CA ALA A 28 -4.78 1.64 5.90
C ALA A 28 -5.76 1.22 7.01
N ARG A 29 -6.14 2.15 7.89
CA ARG A 29 -7.17 1.91 8.90
C ARG A 29 -8.54 1.67 8.26
N ASP A 30 -8.89 2.46 7.27
CA ASP A 30 -10.18 2.35 6.58
C ASP A 30 -10.32 1.07 5.77
N VAL A 31 -9.22 0.54 5.20
CA VAL A 31 -9.22 -0.76 4.49
C VAL A 31 -9.32 -1.94 5.47
N VAL A 32 -8.66 -1.86 6.63
CA VAL A 32 -8.61 -2.98 7.59
C VAL A 32 -9.86 -3.05 8.47
N PHE A 33 -10.37 -1.91 8.91
CA PHE A 33 -11.46 -1.83 9.89
C PHE A 33 -12.76 -1.24 9.33
N GLY A 34 -12.74 -0.69 8.12
CA GLY A 34 -13.90 -0.09 7.48
C GLY A 34 -14.75 -1.08 6.66
N SER A 35 -15.56 -0.53 5.75
CA SER A 35 -16.39 -1.32 4.85
C SER A 35 -15.53 -2.05 3.81
N LYS A 36 -16.05 -3.17 3.28
CA LYS A 36 -15.36 -3.92 2.22
C LYS A 36 -15.09 -3.08 0.98
N ASP A 37 -15.92 -2.07 0.73
CA ASP A 37 -15.77 -1.19 -0.44
C ASP A 37 -14.56 -0.24 -0.34
N ASN A 38 -14.03 -0.02 0.87
CA ASN A 38 -12.85 0.82 1.09
C ASN A 38 -11.61 0.34 0.33
N ILE A 39 -11.52 -0.96 0.00
CA ILE A 39 -10.43 -1.49 -0.81
C ILE A 39 -10.42 -0.90 -2.22
N TYR A 40 -11.59 -0.65 -2.82
CA TYR A 40 -11.68 -0.07 -4.16
C TYR A 40 -11.22 1.39 -4.15
N TYR A 41 -11.61 2.16 -3.15
CA TYR A 41 -11.12 3.53 -2.97
C TYR A 41 -9.60 3.56 -2.75
N ALA A 42 -9.05 2.57 -2.03
CA ALA A 42 -7.62 2.45 -1.86
C ALA A 42 -6.87 2.17 -3.17
N LEU A 43 -7.37 1.23 -3.96
CA LEU A 43 -6.80 0.91 -5.27
C LEU A 43 -6.86 2.09 -6.24
N VAL A 44 -7.99 2.79 -6.33
CA VAL A 44 -8.14 3.97 -7.18
C VAL A 44 -7.18 5.08 -6.76
N THR A 45 -7.00 5.28 -5.46
CA THR A 45 -6.07 6.30 -4.94
C THR A 45 -4.63 5.97 -5.31
N VAL A 46 -4.19 4.72 -5.11
CA VAL A 46 -2.83 4.28 -5.50
C VAL A 46 -2.61 4.44 -7.00
N LEU A 47 -3.59 4.03 -7.82
CA LEU A 47 -3.54 4.19 -9.27
C LEU A 47 -3.44 5.66 -9.67
N THR A 48 -4.20 6.54 -9.02
CA THR A 48 -4.20 7.98 -9.31
C THR A 48 -2.86 8.62 -8.94
N VAL A 49 -2.31 8.30 -7.77
CA VAL A 49 -0.97 8.76 -7.36
C VAL A 49 0.08 8.28 -8.35
N TRP A 50 -0.04 7.04 -8.86
CA TRP A 50 0.89 6.51 -9.84
C TRP A 50 0.77 7.22 -11.20
N ILE A 51 -0.45 7.49 -11.67
CA ILE A 51 -0.68 8.30 -12.89
C ILE A 51 -0.08 9.70 -12.72
N VAL A 52 -0.31 10.37 -11.59
CA VAL A 52 0.30 11.67 -11.30
C VAL A 52 1.82 11.58 -11.32
N ALA A 53 2.39 10.50 -10.79
CA ALA A 53 3.83 10.28 -10.83
C ALA A 53 4.35 10.10 -12.28
N ILE A 54 3.62 9.38 -13.12
CA ILE A 54 3.95 9.25 -14.55
C ILE A 54 3.86 10.61 -15.25
N LEU A 55 2.87 11.43 -14.94
CA LEU A 55 2.73 12.77 -15.53
C LEU A 55 3.85 13.73 -15.07
N HIS A 56 4.31 13.62 -13.82
CA HIS A 56 5.37 14.48 -13.29
C HIS A 56 6.79 14.04 -13.69
N TRP A 57 7.08 12.74 -13.60
CA TRP A 57 8.43 12.22 -13.81
C TRP A 57 8.60 11.49 -15.13
N GLY A 58 7.53 11.02 -15.77
CA GLY A 58 7.58 10.29 -17.03
C GLY A 58 8.07 8.85 -16.87
N TYR A 59 9.02 8.46 -17.71
CA TYR A 59 9.58 7.11 -17.78
C TYR A 59 10.14 6.57 -16.43
N PRO A 60 10.84 7.36 -15.59
CA PRO A 60 11.24 6.96 -14.24
C PRO A 60 10.11 6.36 -13.39
N ALA A 61 8.90 6.91 -13.44
CA ALA A 61 7.76 6.42 -12.66
C ALA A 61 7.27 5.04 -13.13
N LEU A 62 7.60 4.64 -14.36
CA LEU A 62 7.34 3.31 -14.89
C LEU A 62 8.48 2.35 -14.56
N ILE A 63 9.73 2.72 -14.84
CA ILE A 63 10.87 1.79 -14.71
C ILE A 63 11.15 1.38 -13.27
N ILE A 64 10.90 2.25 -12.28
CA ILE A 64 11.15 1.95 -10.86
C ILE A 64 10.29 0.77 -10.38
N PRO A 65 8.95 0.74 -10.56
CA PRO A 65 8.13 -0.43 -10.27
C PRO A 65 8.60 -1.70 -10.97
N TYR A 66 8.94 -1.63 -12.26
CA TYR A 66 9.44 -2.78 -13.02
C TYR A 66 10.76 -3.31 -12.45
N LEU A 67 11.69 -2.42 -12.11
CA LEU A 67 12.98 -2.81 -11.54
C LEU A 67 12.80 -3.37 -10.12
N ALA A 68 11.88 -2.83 -9.34
CA ALA A 68 11.52 -3.36 -8.03
C ALA A 68 10.91 -4.78 -8.09
N MET A 69 10.29 -5.16 -9.21
CA MET A 69 9.82 -6.54 -9.44
C MET A 69 10.96 -7.55 -9.66
N VAL A 70 12.14 -7.13 -10.10
CA VAL A 70 13.28 -8.04 -10.36
C VAL A 70 13.66 -8.88 -9.14
N PRO A 71 13.95 -8.31 -7.94
CA PRO A 71 14.22 -9.12 -6.77
C PRO A 71 13.02 -9.98 -6.35
N ALA A 72 11.78 -9.51 -6.54
CA ALA A 72 10.59 -10.31 -6.27
C ALA A 72 10.53 -11.56 -7.16
N MET A 73 10.82 -11.43 -8.46
CA MET A 73 10.91 -12.55 -9.38
C MET A 73 12.02 -13.53 -8.98
N PHE A 74 13.20 -13.04 -8.56
CA PHE A 74 14.24 -13.92 -8.03
C PHE A 74 13.77 -14.68 -6.78
N ILE A 75 13.09 -14.03 -5.84
CA ILE A 75 12.52 -14.69 -4.66
C ILE A 75 11.53 -15.78 -5.08
N ILE A 76 10.63 -15.48 -6.03
CA ILE A 76 9.66 -16.45 -6.55
C ILE A 76 10.38 -17.64 -7.18
N LEU A 77 11.35 -17.40 -8.05
CA LEU A 77 12.11 -18.46 -8.71
C LEU A 77 12.86 -19.32 -7.70
N ILE A 78 13.56 -18.71 -6.73
CA ILE A 78 14.26 -19.44 -5.66
C ILE A 78 13.28 -20.28 -4.85
N ARG A 79 12.08 -19.76 -4.55
CA ARG A 79 11.05 -20.51 -3.81
C ARG A 79 10.57 -21.72 -4.62
N ILE A 80 10.27 -21.55 -5.90
CA ILE A 80 9.82 -22.63 -6.78
C ILE A 80 10.92 -23.67 -6.98
N SER A 81 12.19 -23.25 -7.13
CA SER A 81 13.32 -24.17 -7.29
C SER A 81 13.67 -24.96 -6.03
N ARG A 82 13.17 -24.57 -4.85
CA ARG A 82 13.48 -25.23 -3.58
C ARG A 82 12.45 -26.27 -3.14
N GLY A 83 11.36 -26.48 -3.90
CA GLY A 83 10.29 -27.43 -3.59
C GLY A 83 9.33 -26.88 -2.54
#